data_AF-F9DJ12-F1
#
_entry.id   AF-F9DJ12-F1
#
_cell.length_a   1.000
_cell.length_b   1.000
_cell.length_c   1.000
_cell.angle_alpha   90.00
_cell.angle_beta   90.00
_cell.angle_gamma   90.00
#
_symmetry.space_group_name_H-M   'P 1'
#
loop_
_entity.id
_entity.type
_entity.pdbx_description
1 polymer ?
#
loop_
_entity_poly.entity_id
_entity_poly.type
_entity_poly.pdbx_seq_one_letter_code
_entity_poly.pdbx_strand_id
1 'polypeptide(L)'
;MFLTSCHKEAELTPEQEKTIAVRKLYYGQILGQWYYYEQDATTYNYIAYNFKPKGQLETHEKVAVRKRINGGATATYSDWEVKTDTIIKGKWDLGWKEEYGEMYLSTSEENGKGQSVVQFHGLEYVNQYEMVLKYFGSGNHSMLFKRGTSTHTI
;
A
#
# COMPACT_ATOMS: atom_id res chain seq x y z
N MET A 1 -28.63 -8.78 45.63
CA MET A 1 -27.23 -8.32 45.77
C MET A 1 -26.64 -8.33 44.36
N PHE A 2 -26.58 -7.17 43.70
CA PHE A 2 -26.01 -7.07 42.36
C PHE A 2 -24.49 -6.88 42.50
N LEU A 3 -23.72 -7.86 42.03
CA LEU A 3 -22.28 -7.72 41.84
C LEU A 3 -22.06 -6.80 40.64
N THR A 4 -21.88 -5.51 40.88
CA THR A 4 -21.37 -4.58 39.87
C THR A 4 -19.92 -4.97 39.61
N SER A 5 -19.67 -5.70 38.54
CA SER A 5 -18.33 -5.90 38.00
C SER A 5 -17.74 -4.53 37.67
N CYS A 6 -16.84 -4.03 38.50
CA CYS A 6 -15.98 -2.91 38.17
C CYS A 6 -14.99 -3.37 37.09
N HIS A 7 -15.45 -3.48 35.85
CA HIS A 7 -14.54 -3.49 34.72
C HIS A 7 -14.02 -2.07 34.56
N LYS A 8 -12.88 -1.77 35.19
CA LYS A 8 -12.09 -0.60 34.84
C LYS A 8 -11.74 -0.76 33.37
N GLU A 9 -12.34 0.05 32.50
CA GLU A 9 -11.95 0.10 31.09
C GLU A 9 -10.43 0.31 31.04
N ALA A 10 -9.74 -0.52 30.26
CA ALA A 10 -8.29 -0.42 30.14
C ALA A 10 -7.94 0.97 29.60
N GLU A 11 -7.08 1.70 30.32
CA GLU A 11 -6.57 2.99 29.85
C GLU A 11 -5.80 2.77 28.54
N LEU A 12 -6.13 3.58 27.53
CA LEU A 12 -5.48 3.49 26.22
C LEU A 12 -4.02 3.96 26.33
N THR A 13 -3.14 3.30 25.59
CA THR A 13 -1.78 3.81 25.41
C THR A 13 -1.79 5.02 24.45
N PRO A 14 -0.78 5.90 24.51
CA PRO A 14 -0.66 7.01 23.56
C PRO A 14 -0.67 6.56 22.08
N GLU A 15 -0.04 5.42 21.77
CA GLU A 15 -0.08 4.83 20.42
C GLU A 15 -1.50 4.42 20.00
N GLN A 16 -2.29 3.85 20.92
CA GLN A 16 -3.68 3.48 20.65
C GLN A 16 -4.55 4.71 20.41
N GLU A 17 -4.41 5.75 21.23
CA GLU A 17 -5.14 7.02 21.05
C GLU A 17 -4.83 7.66 19.69
N LYS A 18 -3.54 7.73 19.32
CA LYS A 18 -3.12 8.25 18.01
C LYS A 18 -3.61 7.38 16.86
N THR A 19 -3.56 6.05 17.00
CA THR A 19 -4.09 5.13 15.99
C THR A 19 -5.59 5.37 15.75
N ILE A 20 -6.37 5.56 16.82
CA ILE A 20 -7.80 5.90 16.70
C ILE A 20 -7.98 7.24 15.97
N ALA A 21 -7.18 8.26 16.30
CA ALA A 21 -7.26 9.57 15.65
C ALA A 21 -6.92 9.49 14.15
N VAL A 22 -5.84 8.78 13.79
CA VAL A 22 -5.43 8.55 12.40
C VAL A 22 -6.52 7.82 11.62
N ARG A 23 -7.09 6.75 12.19
CA ARG A 23 -8.19 6.01 11.56
C ARG A 23 -9.42 6.89 11.34
N LYS A 24 -9.79 7.71 12.33
CA LYS A 24 -10.93 8.64 12.19
C LYS A 24 -10.75 9.63 11.05
N LEU A 25 -9.52 10.10 10.81
CA LEU A 25 -9.22 11.09 9.79
C LEU A 25 -9.10 10.51 8.38
N TYR A 26 -8.42 9.37 8.23
CA TYR A 26 -7.97 8.90 6.91
C TYR A 26 -8.68 7.66 6.40
N TYR A 27 -9.39 6.90 7.25
CA TYR A 27 -10.01 5.63 6.83
C TYR A 27 -10.90 5.80 5.60
N GLY A 28 -11.81 6.77 5.62
CA GLY A 28 -12.71 7.03 4.48
C GLY A 28 -11.99 7.54 3.24
N GLN A 29 -10.86 8.24 3.40
CA GLN A 29 -10.09 8.78 2.28
C GLN A 29 -9.28 7.70 1.57
N ILE A 30 -8.81 6.68 2.30
CA ILE A 30 -8.05 5.55 1.76
C ILE A 30 -8.94 4.60 0.95
N LEU A 31 -10.22 4.47 1.28
CA LEU A 31 -11.11 3.55 0.57
C LEU A 31 -11.15 3.81 -0.94
N GLY A 32 -11.26 2.72 -1.71
CA GLY A 32 -11.34 2.74 -3.16
C GLY A 32 -10.02 2.34 -3.83
N GLN A 33 -9.97 2.63 -5.14
CA GLN A 33 -8.88 2.18 -6.00
C GLN A 33 -7.80 3.25 -6.11
N TRP A 34 -6.56 2.78 -6.07
CA TRP A 34 -5.34 3.56 -6.17
C TRP A 34 -4.34 2.83 -7.02
N TYR A 35 -3.59 3.54 -7.86
CA TYR A 35 -2.55 2.92 -8.65
C TYR A 35 -1.27 3.75 -8.65
N TYR A 36 -0.17 3.05 -8.77
CA TYR A 36 1.18 3.57 -8.93
C TYR A 36 1.89 2.76 -10.01
N TYR A 37 2.73 3.43 -10.79
CA TYR A 37 3.65 2.74 -11.66
C TYR A 37 4.96 3.49 -11.77
N GLU A 38 6.03 2.73 -11.99
CA GLU A 38 7.33 3.23 -12.40
C GLU A 38 7.78 2.48 -13.64
N GLN A 39 8.38 3.23 -14.54
CA GLN A 39 8.90 2.68 -15.77
C GLN A 39 10.26 3.31 -16.08
N ASP A 40 11.25 2.45 -16.30
CA ASP A 40 12.51 2.84 -16.91
C ASP A 40 12.59 2.31 -18.35
N ALA A 41 13.78 2.37 -18.95
CA ALA A 41 14.00 1.93 -20.32
C ALA A 41 13.72 0.43 -20.56
N THR A 42 13.77 -0.40 -19.51
CA THR A 42 13.77 -1.87 -19.57
C THR A 42 12.83 -2.53 -18.56
N THR A 43 12.33 -1.79 -17.57
CA THR A 43 11.45 -2.31 -16.51
C THR A 43 10.20 -1.47 -16.40
N TYR A 44 9.09 -2.15 -16.11
CA TYR A 44 7.80 -1.56 -15.78
C TYR A 44 7.28 -2.27 -14.54
N ASN A 45 7.02 -1.50 -13.48
CA ASN A 45 6.41 -1.97 -12.26
C ASN A 45 5.10 -1.22 -12.04
N TYR A 46 4.02 -1.95 -11.85
CA TYR A 46 2.70 -1.42 -11.57
C TYR A 46 2.14 -2.12 -10.35
N ILE A 47 1.57 -1.31 -9.46
CA ILE A 47 0.84 -1.79 -8.31
C ILE A 47 -0.44 -0.97 -8.19
N ALA A 48 -1.56 -1.66 -8.01
CA ALA A 48 -2.81 -1.02 -7.64
C ALA A 48 -3.44 -1.68 -6.44
N TYR A 49 -3.95 -0.84 -5.54
CA TYR A 49 -4.67 -1.26 -4.36
C TYR A 49 -6.14 -0.91 -4.49
N ASN A 50 -7.00 -1.83 -4.07
CA ASN A 50 -8.42 -1.60 -3.87
C ASN A 50 -8.74 -1.80 -2.40
N PHE A 51 -8.69 -0.71 -1.63
CA PHE A 51 -8.97 -0.72 -0.19
C PHE A 51 -10.48 -0.74 0.05
N LYS A 52 -10.97 -1.83 0.63
CA LYS A 52 -12.39 -2.03 0.92
C LYS A 52 -12.66 -1.90 2.43
N PRO A 53 -13.92 -1.64 2.82
CA PRO A 53 -14.29 -1.58 4.23
C PRO A 53 -13.89 -2.84 5.00
N LYS A 54 -13.77 -2.71 6.33
CA LYS A 54 -13.36 -3.77 7.26
C LYS A 54 -11.98 -4.36 6.98
N GLY A 55 -11.08 -3.56 6.41
CA GLY A 55 -9.68 -3.94 6.22
C GLY A 55 -9.46 -4.98 5.13
N GLN A 56 -10.38 -5.11 4.15
CA GLN A 56 -10.22 -6.01 3.01
C GLN A 56 -9.44 -5.32 1.89
N LEU A 57 -8.51 -6.03 1.26
CA LEU A 57 -7.66 -5.51 0.19
C LEU A 57 -7.68 -6.44 -1.02
N GLU A 58 -7.69 -5.86 -2.22
CA GLU A 58 -7.23 -6.51 -3.43
C GLU A 58 -6.05 -5.71 -4.00
N THR A 59 -4.95 -6.39 -4.30
CA THR A 59 -3.77 -5.81 -4.92
C THR A 59 -3.62 -6.37 -6.32
N HIS A 60 -3.45 -5.51 -7.31
CA HIS A 60 -3.06 -5.91 -8.66
C HIS A 60 -1.59 -5.54 -8.87
N GLU A 61 -0.75 -6.55 -9.04
CA GLU A 61 0.67 -6.39 -9.35
C GLU A 61 0.92 -6.77 -10.78
N LYS A 62 1.60 -5.88 -11.52
CA LYS A 62 2.07 -6.16 -12.87
C LYS A 62 3.52 -5.74 -13.02
N VAL A 63 4.36 -6.68 -13.44
CA VAL A 63 5.78 -6.46 -13.73
C VAL A 63 6.05 -6.90 -15.15
N ALA A 64 6.67 -6.04 -15.94
CA ALA A 64 7.15 -6.39 -17.27
C ALA A 64 8.58 -5.91 -17.47
N VAL A 65 9.30 -6.63 -18.32
CA VAL A 65 10.68 -6.32 -18.67
C VAL A 65 10.86 -6.38 -20.18
N ARG A 66 11.82 -5.63 -20.71
CA ARG A 66 12.27 -5.74 -22.10
C ARG A 66 13.77 -5.63 -22.19
N LYS A 67 14.34 -6.18 -23.26
CA LYS A 67 15.79 -6.23 -23.46
C LYS A 67 16.22 -5.13 -24.40
N ARG A 68 17.37 -4.51 -24.13
CA ARG A 68 18.06 -3.68 -25.12
C ARG A 68 18.67 -4.60 -26.18
N ILE A 69 18.33 -4.38 -27.44
CA ILE A 69 18.78 -5.20 -28.58
C ILE A 69 20.11 -4.66 -29.14
N ASN A 70 20.25 -3.33 -29.27
CA ASN A 70 21.46 -2.72 -29.85
C ASN A 70 22.06 -1.61 -28.95
N GLY A 71 23.39 -1.59 -28.88
CA GLY A 71 24.21 -0.66 -28.08
C GLY A 71 24.69 0.60 -28.79
N GLY A 72 24.27 0.83 -30.03
CA GLY A 72 24.63 2.04 -30.80
C GLY A 72 24.01 3.33 -30.25
N ALA A 73 24.24 4.44 -30.96
CA ALA A 73 23.77 5.78 -30.57
C ALA A 73 22.25 5.89 -30.38
N THR A 74 21.48 4.99 -31.00
CA THR A 74 20.03 4.84 -30.78
C THR A 74 19.76 3.46 -30.19
N ALA A 75 19.24 3.42 -28.96
CA ALA A 75 18.88 2.17 -28.32
C ALA A 75 17.58 1.62 -28.92
N THR A 76 17.63 0.38 -29.41
CA THR A 76 16.43 -0.39 -29.79
C THR A 76 16.15 -1.40 -28.69
N TYR A 77 14.87 -1.59 -28.36
CA TYR A 77 14.42 -2.53 -27.33
C TYR A 77 13.52 -3.60 -27.94
N SER A 78 13.48 -4.78 -27.32
CA SER A 78 12.48 -5.80 -27.61
C SER A 78 11.08 -5.36 -27.17
N ASP A 79 10.09 -6.14 -27.57
CA ASP A 79 8.76 -6.07 -26.97
C ASP A 79 8.83 -6.34 -25.45
N TRP A 80 7.82 -5.85 -24.74
CA TRP A 80 7.64 -6.11 -23.32
C TRP A 80 7.27 -7.57 -23.09
N GLU A 81 7.95 -8.19 -22.13
CA GLU A 81 7.63 -9.51 -21.61
C GLU A 81 7.03 -9.34 -20.21
N VAL A 82 5.75 -9.70 -20.06
CA VAL A 82 5.06 -9.68 -18.76
C VAL A 82 5.56 -10.84 -17.92
N LYS A 83 6.13 -10.53 -16.75
CA LYS A 83 6.64 -11.52 -15.78
C LYS A 83 5.62 -11.84 -14.70
N THR A 84 4.87 -10.83 -14.28
CA THR A 84 3.81 -10.94 -13.29
C THR A 84 2.61 -10.13 -13.77
N ASP A 85 1.42 -10.71 -13.65
CA ASP A 85 0.14 -10.01 -13.82
C ASP A 85 -0.91 -10.75 -12.98
N THR A 86 -1.04 -10.35 -11.71
CA THR A 86 -1.79 -11.11 -10.72
C THR A 86 -2.61 -10.22 -9.81
N ILE A 87 -3.79 -10.71 -9.43
CA ILE A 87 -4.64 -10.11 -8.40
C ILE A 87 -4.53 -10.94 -7.13
N ILE A 88 -4.14 -10.29 -6.04
CA ILE A 88 -3.88 -10.89 -4.74
C ILE A 88 -4.91 -10.35 -3.75
N LYS A 89 -5.51 -11.25 -2.95
CA LYS A 89 -6.41 -10.86 -1.88
C LYS A 89 -5.64 -10.72 -0.58
N GLY A 90 -6.03 -9.73 0.21
CA GLY A 90 -5.29 -9.35 1.38
C GLY A 90 -6.11 -8.60 2.40
N LYS A 91 -5.39 -8.03 3.36
CA LYS A 91 -5.93 -7.09 4.33
C LYS A 91 -5.14 -5.79 4.32
N TRP A 92 -5.75 -4.75 4.88
CA TRP A 92 -5.08 -3.49 5.13
C TRP A 92 -5.47 -2.94 6.48
N ASP A 93 -4.58 -2.14 7.06
CA ASP A 93 -4.81 -1.42 8.30
C ASP A 93 -4.04 -0.10 8.31
N LEU A 94 -4.43 0.79 9.22
CA LEU A 94 -4.01 2.17 9.31
C LEU A 94 -3.79 2.50 10.78
N GLY A 95 -2.69 3.17 11.10
CA GLY A 95 -2.44 3.58 12.48
C GLY A 95 -1.24 4.48 12.66
N TRP A 96 -0.80 4.59 13.91
CA TRP A 96 0.39 5.32 14.31
C TRP A 96 1.40 4.34 14.89
N LYS A 97 2.68 4.55 14.61
CA LYS A 97 3.76 3.79 15.23
C LYS A 97 4.66 4.73 16.02
N GLU A 98 4.65 4.59 17.34
CA GLU A 98 5.35 5.52 18.24
C GLU A 98 6.87 5.47 18.05
N GLU A 99 7.42 4.28 17.85
CA GLU A 99 8.85 4.04 17.59
C GLU A 99 9.40 4.89 16.43
N TYR A 100 8.60 5.10 15.38
CA TYR A 100 9.01 5.86 14.20
C TYR A 100 8.46 7.29 14.20
N GLY A 101 7.50 7.59 15.07
CA GLY A 101 6.79 8.87 15.05
C GLY A 101 6.03 9.11 13.74
N GLU A 102 5.52 8.04 13.11
CA GLU A 102 4.92 8.10 11.77
C GLU A 102 3.56 7.39 11.71
N MET A 103 2.70 7.89 10.82
CA MET A 103 1.48 7.18 10.41
C MET A 103 1.87 6.04 9.48
N TYR A 104 1.21 4.88 9.65
CA TYR A 104 1.41 3.75 8.75
C TYR A 104 0.12 3.41 8.01
N LEU A 105 0.31 2.91 6.79
CA LEU A 105 -0.66 2.09 6.07
C LEU A 105 -0.01 0.72 5.89
N SER A 106 -0.60 -0.33 6.46
CA SER A 106 -0.14 -1.69 6.27
C SER A 106 -0.99 -2.40 5.24
N THR A 107 -0.34 -3.21 4.42
CA THR A 107 -0.99 -4.14 3.50
C THR A 107 -0.51 -5.54 3.85
N SER A 108 -1.34 -6.54 3.63
CA SER A 108 -0.95 -7.91 3.87
C SER A 108 -1.55 -8.84 2.85
N GLU A 109 -0.76 -9.80 2.40
CA GLU A 109 -1.22 -10.91 1.57
C GLU A 109 -1.11 -12.21 2.36
N GLU A 110 -2.03 -13.14 2.13
CA GLU A 110 -1.85 -14.51 2.59
C GLU A 110 -1.09 -15.30 1.53
N ASN A 111 0.02 -15.89 1.94
CA ASN A 111 0.66 -16.90 1.11
C ASN A 111 -0.20 -18.18 1.12
N GLY A 112 -0.09 -19.00 0.07
CA GLY A 112 -0.82 -20.27 -0.04
C GLY A 112 -0.47 -21.33 1.04
N LYS A 113 0.29 -20.95 2.07
CA LYS A 113 0.66 -21.76 3.24
C LYS A 113 0.02 -21.23 4.54
N GLY A 114 -0.92 -20.28 4.44
CA GLY A 114 -1.63 -19.71 5.59
C GLY A 114 -0.80 -18.72 6.42
N GLN A 115 0.34 -18.26 5.91
CA GLN A 115 1.13 -17.20 6.55
C GLN A 115 0.78 -15.87 5.89
N SER A 116 0.70 -14.80 6.66
CA SER A 116 0.51 -13.47 6.11
C SER A 116 1.82 -12.71 6.03
N VAL A 117 2.16 -12.21 4.84
CA VAL A 117 3.26 -11.26 4.65
C VAL A 117 2.67 -9.88 4.81
N VAL A 118 3.13 -9.14 5.82
CA VAL A 118 2.67 -7.77 6.10
C VAL A 118 3.74 -6.79 5.65
N GLN A 119 3.35 -5.84 4.82
CA GLN A 119 4.17 -4.69 4.45
C GLN A 119 3.66 -3.45 5.19
N PHE A 120 4.58 -2.67 5.74
CA PHE A 120 4.28 -1.36 6.31
C PHE A 120 4.78 -0.27 5.36
N HIS A 121 3.92 0.72 5.11
CA HIS A 121 4.25 1.94 4.38
C HIS A 121 4.07 3.13 5.31
N GLY A 122 4.93 4.14 5.19
CA GLY A 122 4.70 5.43 5.82
C GLY A 122 3.62 6.17 5.04
N LEU A 123 2.54 6.57 5.68
CA LEU A 123 1.50 7.39 5.05
C LEU A 123 1.87 8.86 5.22
N GLU A 124 2.28 9.53 4.14
CA GLU A 124 2.58 10.96 4.20
C GLU A 124 1.31 11.80 4.12
N TYR A 125 0.48 11.56 3.10
CA TYR A 125 -0.85 12.15 3.00
C TYR A 125 -1.77 11.33 2.08
N VAL A 126 -3.07 11.61 2.19
CA VAL A 126 -4.10 11.14 1.27
C VAL A 126 -5.16 12.23 1.12
N ASN A 127 -5.67 12.41 -0.10
CA ASN A 127 -6.80 13.27 -0.41
C ASN A 127 -7.72 12.61 -1.47
N GLN A 128 -8.66 13.35 -2.05
CA GLN A 128 -9.59 12.78 -3.04
C GLN A 128 -8.92 12.26 -4.32
N TYR A 129 -7.73 12.77 -4.69
CA TYR A 129 -7.05 12.46 -5.96
C TYR A 129 -5.76 11.65 -5.79
N GLU A 130 -5.06 11.85 -4.68
CA GLU A 130 -3.68 11.37 -4.50
C GLU A 130 -3.45 10.78 -3.11
N MET A 131 -2.58 9.79 -3.06
CA MET A 131 -2.05 9.19 -1.83
C MET A 131 -0.55 9.02 -1.99
N VAL A 132 0.22 9.48 -1.01
CA VAL A 132 1.68 9.30 -1.00
C VAL A 132 2.06 8.33 0.09
N LEU A 133 2.69 7.24 -0.33
CA LEU A 133 3.26 6.22 0.52
C LEU A 133 4.77 6.23 0.40
N LYS A 134 5.49 6.09 1.51
CA LYS A 134 6.94 5.95 1.52
C LYS A 134 7.40 4.65 2.14
N TYR A 135 8.64 4.27 1.90
CA TYR A 135 9.26 3.17 2.64
C TYR A 135 9.27 3.49 4.14
N PHE A 136 8.62 2.62 4.92
CA PHE A 136 8.42 2.83 6.34
C PHE A 136 9.75 2.91 7.09
N GLY A 137 9.89 3.88 8.00
CA GLY A 137 11.07 4.09 8.83
C GLY A 137 12.32 4.64 8.14
N SER A 138 12.42 4.57 6.80
CA SER A 138 13.56 5.12 6.04
C SER A 138 13.21 6.34 5.20
N GLY A 139 12.01 6.40 4.64
CA GLY A 139 11.53 7.52 3.81
C GLY A 139 12.31 7.76 2.50
N ASN A 140 13.26 6.89 2.14
CA ASN A 140 14.18 7.10 1.01
C ASN A 140 13.53 6.98 -0.37
N HIS A 141 12.28 6.51 -0.43
CA HIS A 141 11.53 6.36 -1.66
C HIS A 141 10.06 6.65 -1.38
N SER A 142 9.46 7.51 -2.21
CA SER A 142 8.06 7.93 -2.12
C SER A 142 7.33 7.56 -3.40
N MET A 143 6.16 6.94 -3.24
CA MET A 143 5.31 6.44 -4.29
C MET A 143 4.03 7.30 -4.31
N LEU A 144 3.80 8.00 -5.41
CA LEU A 144 2.61 8.82 -5.61
C LEU A 144 1.51 7.99 -6.30
N PHE A 145 0.56 7.51 -5.50
CA PHE A 145 -0.61 6.83 -5.99
C PHE A 145 -1.66 7.81 -6.50
N LYS A 146 -2.27 7.49 -7.64
CA LYS A 146 -3.40 8.21 -8.23
C LYS A 146 -4.69 7.45 -8.00
N ARG A 147 -5.78 8.18 -7.78
CA ARG A 147 -7.12 7.61 -7.60
C ARG A 147 -7.60 6.90 -8.87
N GLY A 148 -8.24 5.75 -8.73
CA GLY A 148 -8.88 4.97 -9.79
C GLY A 148 -8.06 3.77 -10.24
N THR A 149 -8.34 3.28 -11.45
CA THR A 149 -7.55 2.26 -12.13
C THR A 149 -6.75 2.89 -13.25
N SER A 150 -5.51 2.44 -13.44
CA SER A 150 -4.73 2.88 -14.59
C SER A 150 -5.34 2.35 -15.89
N THR A 151 -5.45 3.21 -16.89
CA THR A 151 -5.68 2.80 -18.29
C THR A 151 -4.36 2.57 -19.03
N HIS A 152 -3.22 2.73 -18.35
CA HIS A 152 -1.90 2.59 -18.95
C HIS A 152 -1.65 1.14 -19.33
N THR A 153 -1.50 0.90 -20.63
CA THR A 153 -1.21 -0.41 -21.19
C THR A 153 0.17 -0.35 -21.82
N ILE A 154 1.05 -1.26 -21.39
CA ILE A 154 2.36 -1.52 -21.99
C ILE A 154 2.30 -2.64 -23.02
#